data_AF-A0A1Q8JMX4-F1
#
_entry.id   AF-A0A1Q8JMX4-F1
#
_cell.length_a   1.000
_cell.length_b   1.000
_cell.length_c   1.000
_cell.angle_alpha   90.00
_cell.angle_beta   90.00
_cell.angle_gamma   90.00
#
_symmetry.space_group_name_H-M   'P 1'
#
loop_
_entity.id
_entity.type
_entity.pdbx_description
1 polymer ?
#
loop_
_entity_poly.entity_id
_entity_poly.type
_entity_poly.pdbx_seq_one_letter_code
_entity_poly.pdbx_strand_id
1 'polypeptide(L)'
;MPKTSRPVTVHPLSVREARVARIVDLTPGMRRITLAGPQLGAFTSAGGFERPAFTSPGFDDSIRLIFPYPGETEPVLPIQGEGGVTFAPGRRPLAKAYSVRRWNPETGELDVDVVRHGVGVATTWAYRAAPGDRIHLGGPSSSKAMPVGAQQLLVVGDETALPAIARLLDELPENAQAQVIIEVAEQSHIQPLRRLPGVTLRWLVRAGTEAGTTGLLLAAVRELEWSPGRLFAWVAGEQAEVRDIRRHLVEERGMAKHDVEHTGYWRRTATVTLADDASVPDLDATTGAFEKFHELSELVPPIALRVAAGLGIGDLISRGVTGVADLAERSGSDERALGKPLRYLDTIDVLHQSSPGHYTLTEVGEFLTTEIWTDALDPHGTVGRQSLGLYGLGESVRTGGASYAAVTGHDFAALRRDQAYEDGFLETAARAVTWLAEPLAKATALTGVEHLVIHSVGAGALAREIVAAHPHMRITPCPPCPPRPTGCAATCPSRSRTTATAHGSTSPNSRSSSRPRPPTPSCSSTPSAPCRMPTRRMRCVARARGCCWWRTPSTSRRSTSTTPRPTCSH
;
A
#
# COMPACT_ATOMS: atom_id res chain seq x y z
N MET A 1 23.05 -20.05 6.88
CA MET A 1 23.80 -19.89 5.62
C MET A 1 23.73 -18.43 5.20
N PRO A 2 24.82 -17.83 4.69
CA PRO A 2 24.82 -16.44 4.25
C PRO A 2 23.83 -16.22 3.10
N LYS A 3 23.20 -15.04 3.05
CA LYS A 3 22.21 -14.69 2.02
C LYS A 3 22.83 -14.46 0.63
N THR A 4 24.15 -14.27 0.55
CA THR A 4 24.94 -14.03 -0.67
C THR A 4 26.33 -14.66 -0.51
N SER A 5 26.96 -15.10 -1.60
CA SER A 5 28.36 -15.56 -1.63
C SER A 5 29.40 -14.43 -1.72
N ARG A 6 28.94 -13.18 -1.72
CA ARG A 6 29.80 -11.98 -1.75
C ARG A 6 29.98 -11.39 -0.34
N PRO A 7 31.22 -11.19 0.14
CA PRO A 7 31.48 -10.43 1.34
C PRO A 7 30.93 -9.00 1.22
N VAL A 8 30.26 -8.52 2.26
CA VAL A 8 29.67 -7.17 2.32
C VAL A 8 30.44 -6.32 3.32
N THR A 9 30.89 -5.16 2.88
CA THR A 9 31.45 -4.11 3.74
C THR A 9 30.43 -2.99 3.85
N VAL A 10 30.10 -2.58 5.07
CA VAL A 10 29.18 -1.46 5.32
C VAL A 10 30.01 -0.20 5.54
N HIS A 11 29.60 0.90 4.91
CA HIS A 11 30.25 2.20 5.02
C HIS A 11 29.33 3.18 5.75
N PRO A 12 29.88 4.13 6.53
CA PRO A 12 29.08 5.19 7.11
C PRO A 12 28.47 6.06 6.00
N LEU A 13 27.14 6.15 5.98
CA LEU A 13 26.44 6.96 5.00
C LEU A 13 26.80 8.44 5.19
N SER A 14 27.40 9.03 4.17
CA SER A 14 27.81 10.44 4.14
C SER A 14 27.15 11.13 2.95
N VAL A 15 26.64 12.33 3.16
CA VAL A 15 26.16 13.23 2.08
C VAL A 15 27.28 14.20 1.77
N ARG A 16 27.69 14.22 0.50
CA ARG A 16 28.84 14.97 0.00
C ARG A 16 28.37 15.96 -1.07
N GLU A 17 28.88 17.18 -1.01
CA GLU A 17 28.84 18.12 -2.12
C GLU A 17 29.95 17.78 -3.13
N ALA A 18 29.59 17.73 -4.40
CA ALA A 18 30.52 17.63 -5.52
C ALA A 18 30.14 18.63 -6.62
N ARG A 19 31.04 18.80 -7.58
CA ARG A 19 30.83 19.62 -8.77
C ARG A 19 31.08 18.81 -10.03
N VAL A 20 30.35 19.14 -11.08
CA VAL A 20 30.62 18.61 -12.41
C VAL A 20 31.97 19.15 -12.89
N ALA A 21 32.95 18.27 -13.02
CA ALA A 21 34.27 18.62 -13.54
C ALA A 21 34.30 18.51 -15.07
N ARG A 22 33.66 17.46 -15.61
CA ARG A 22 33.69 17.15 -17.04
C ARG A 22 32.45 16.37 -17.47
N ILE A 23 32.08 16.53 -18.74
CA ILE A 23 30.97 15.81 -19.38
C ILE A 23 31.47 15.23 -20.70
N VAL A 24 31.13 13.97 -20.98
CA VAL A 24 31.47 13.28 -22.24
C VAL A 24 30.26 12.45 -22.70
N ASP A 25 29.82 12.65 -23.94
CA ASP A 25 28.85 11.76 -24.58
C ASP A 25 29.57 10.49 -25.05
N LEU A 26 29.24 9.35 -24.44
CA LEU A 26 29.85 8.05 -24.79
C LEU A 26 29.19 7.45 -26.03
N THR A 27 27.86 7.55 -26.08
CA THR A 27 27.01 7.16 -27.19
C THR A 27 25.81 8.11 -27.25
N PRO A 28 24.98 8.08 -28.32
CA PRO A 28 23.75 8.87 -28.36
C PRO A 28 22.80 8.62 -27.18
N GLY A 29 22.91 7.44 -26.54
CA GLY A 29 22.08 6.97 -25.44
C GLY A 29 22.75 7.02 -24.06
N MET A 30 24.00 7.46 -23.93
CA MET A 30 24.69 7.47 -22.64
C MET A 30 25.72 8.60 -22.54
N ARG A 31 25.67 9.32 -21.43
CA ARG A 31 26.56 10.43 -21.09
C ARG A 31 27.31 10.15 -19.80
N ARG A 32 28.63 10.31 -19.80
CA ARG A 32 29.48 10.30 -18.62
C ARG A 32 29.58 11.69 -18.01
N ILE A 33 29.41 11.76 -16.71
CA ILE A 33 29.63 12.96 -15.90
C ILE A 33 30.72 12.64 -14.88
N THR A 34 31.83 13.37 -14.95
CA THR A 34 32.90 13.31 -13.96
C THR A 34 32.60 14.34 -12.87
N LEU A 35 32.54 13.89 -11.62
CA LEU A 35 32.33 14.68 -10.43
C LEU A 35 33.66 14.82 -9.66
N ALA A 36 33.93 16.00 -9.14
CA ALA A 36 35.08 16.27 -8.27
C ALA A 36 34.68 17.24 -7.15
N GLY A 37 35.42 17.22 -6.05
CA GLY A 37 35.21 18.16 -4.95
C GLY A 37 35.90 17.75 -3.65
N PRO A 38 36.16 18.72 -2.75
CA PRO A 38 36.90 18.45 -1.51
C PRO A 38 36.19 17.45 -0.59
N GLN A 39 34.85 17.42 -0.59
CA GLN A 39 34.08 16.46 0.23
C GLN A 39 34.10 15.02 -0.30
N LEU A 40 34.74 14.74 -1.45
CA LEU A 40 35.08 13.37 -1.83
C LEU A 40 36.29 12.84 -1.03
N GLY A 41 37.10 13.73 -0.46
CA GLY A 41 38.04 13.42 0.61
C GLY A 41 37.36 13.26 1.98
N ALA A 42 38.18 13.12 3.03
CA ALA A 42 37.68 13.20 4.40
C ALA A 42 37.27 14.65 4.72
N PHE A 43 36.18 14.84 5.45
CA PHE A 43 35.67 16.17 5.77
C PHE A 43 34.83 16.17 7.06
N THR A 44 34.72 17.33 7.70
CA THR A 44 33.79 17.55 8.82
C THR A 44 32.46 18.07 8.29
N SER A 45 31.37 17.36 8.59
CA SER A 45 30.01 17.79 8.21
C SER A 45 29.57 19.05 8.96
N ALA A 46 28.54 19.74 8.47
CA ALA A 46 28.02 20.97 9.09
C ALA A 46 27.59 20.80 10.57
N GLY A 47 27.22 19.58 10.97
CA GLY A 47 26.91 19.23 12.36
C GLY A 47 28.13 18.95 13.24
N GLY A 48 29.35 19.15 12.74
CA GLY A 48 30.60 18.91 13.48
C GLY A 48 31.07 17.45 13.49
N PHE A 49 30.45 16.57 12.69
CA PHE A 49 30.82 15.14 12.64
C PHE A 49 31.82 14.85 11.52
N GLU A 50 32.91 14.18 11.87
CA GLU A 50 33.93 13.68 10.93
C GLU A 50 33.35 12.62 9.97
N ARG A 51 33.69 12.75 8.69
CA ARG A 51 33.29 11.83 7.62
C ARG A 51 34.53 11.30 6.90
N PRO A 52 34.63 9.98 6.68
CA PRO A 52 35.79 9.41 6.01
C PRO A 52 35.85 9.84 4.55
N ALA A 53 36.98 9.60 3.89
CA ALA A 53 37.10 9.75 2.45
C ALA A 53 36.11 8.83 1.71
N PHE A 54 35.70 9.23 0.51
CA PHE A 54 34.86 8.41 -0.34
C PHE A 54 35.61 7.14 -0.74
N THR A 55 34.93 6.01 -0.63
CA THR A 55 35.45 4.71 -1.07
C THR A 55 34.38 3.99 -1.87
N SER A 56 34.82 3.25 -2.87
CA SER A 56 33.95 2.39 -3.66
C SER A 56 34.74 1.16 -4.11
N PRO A 57 34.93 0.15 -3.24
CA PRO A 57 35.67 -1.07 -3.58
C PRO A 57 34.86 -2.09 -4.40
N GLY A 58 33.54 -1.94 -4.56
CA GLY A 58 32.70 -2.86 -5.32
C GLY A 58 32.38 -2.36 -6.73
N PHE A 59 32.41 -3.25 -7.72
CA PHE A 59 32.10 -2.91 -9.11
C PHE A 59 30.64 -2.45 -9.33
N ASP A 60 29.71 -2.92 -8.48
CA ASP A 60 28.28 -2.58 -8.50
C ASP A 60 27.89 -1.64 -7.35
N ASP A 61 28.86 -0.94 -6.76
CA ASP A 61 28.61 0.11 -5.80
C ASP A 61 27.75 1.20 -6.43
N SER A 62 26.79 1.69 -5.66
CA SER A 62 25.87 2.74 -6.09
C SER A 62 25.85 3.90 -5.11
N ILE A 63 25.73 5.09 -5.69
CA ILE A 63 25.50 6.34 -4.98
C ILE A 63 24.10 6.86 -5.30
N ARG A 64 23.59 7.72 -4.42
CA ARG A 64 22.34 8.44 -4.61
C ARG A 64 22.66 9.87 -4.98
N LEU A 65 22.49 10.26 -6.25
CA LEU A 65 22.53 11.68 -6.64
C LEU A 65 21.25 12.35 -6.15
N ILE A 66 21.36 13.50 -5.50
CA ILE A 66 20.26 14.24 -4.88
C ILE A 66 20.01 15.52 -5.69
N PHE A 67 18.79 15.65 -6.20
CA PHE A 67 18.37 16.72 -7.09
C PHE A 67 17.46 17.72 -6.37
N PRO A 68 17.45 18.99 -6.79
CA PRO A 68 16.40 19.92 -6.40
C PRO A 68 15.06 19.46 -6.96
N TYR A 69 13.98 19.83 -6.27
CA TYR A 69 12.64 19.67 -6.82
C TYR A 69 12.43 20.64 -8.00
N PRO A 70 11.51 20.33 -8.92
CA PRO A 70 11.16 21.24 -10.01
C PRO A 70 10.84 22.66 -9.52
N GLY A 71 11.45 23.67 -10.15
CA GLY A 71 11.29 25.08 -9.78
C GLY A 71 12.19 25.56 -8.63
N GLU A 72 12.97 24.67 -8.00
CA GLU A 72 13.89 24.99 -6.92
C GLU A 72 15.35 24.87 -7.36
N THR A 73 16.25 25.60 -6.70
CA THR A 73 17.70 25.56 -6.97
C THR A 73 18.45 24.73 -5.94
N GLU A 74 17.93 24.63 -4.71
CA GLU A 74 18.55 23.89 -3.61
C GLU A 74 17.84 22.55 -3.39
N PRO A 75 18.57 21.43 -3.26
CA PRO A 75 17.97 20.15 -2.93
C PRO A 75 17.56 20.08 -1.46
N VAL A 76 16.51 19.31 -1.19
CA VAL A 76 16.24 18.84 0.17
C VAL A 76 17.29 17.80 0.54
N LEU A 77 18.16 18.14 1.49
CA LEU A 77 19.20 17.24 1.98
C LEU A 77 18.76 16.57 3.28
N PRO A 78 19.20 15.33 3.51
CA PRO A 78 18.96 14.70 4.79
C PRO A 78 19.98 15.21 5.83
N ILE A 79 19.60 15.14 7.10
CA ILE A 79 20.39 15.64 8.23
C ILE A 79 21.45 14.60 8.60
N GLN A 80 22.71 15.03 8.62
CA GLN A 80 23.84 14.16 8.97
C GLN A 80 24.16 14.27 10.47
N GLY A 81 23.96 13.18 11.22
CA GLY A 81 24.26 13.07 12.65
C GLY A 81 25.29 11.99 12.99
N GLU A 82 25.54 11.78 14.28
CA GLU A 82 26.52 10.79 14.79
C GLU A 82 26.17 9.35 14.34
N GLY A 83 24.90 8.96 14.47
CA GLY A 83 24.40 7.63 14.10
C GLY A 83 24.06 7.42 12.62
N GLY A 84 24.42 8.35 11.74
CA GLY A 84 24.13 8.29 10.31
C GLY A 84 23.26 9.45 9.82
N VAL A 85 22.31 9.15 8.94
CA VAL A 85 21.53 10.17 8.22
C VAL A 85 20.06 10.04 8.58
N THR A 86 19.45 11.13 9.05
CA THR A 86 18.02 11.24 9.33
C THR A 86 17.33 12.13 8.32
N PHE A 87 16.03 11.96 8.15
CA PHE A 87 15.24 12.78 7.24
C PHE A 87 14.35 13.71 8.07
N ALA A 88 14.36 15.00 7.75
CA ALA A 88 13.46 15.94 8.37
C ALA A 88 11.99 15.54 8.09
N PRO A 89 11.05 15.82 9.01
CA PRO A 89 9.62 15.72 8.73
C PRO A 89 9.25 16.56 7.49
N GLY A 90 8.41 16.02 6.60
CA GLY A 90 8.00 16.69 5.36
C GLY A 90 8.60 16.06 4.10
N ARG A 91 9.09 16.90 3.17
CA ARG A 91 9.54 16.48 1.83
C ARG A 91 10.81 15.65 1.90
N ARG A 92 10.83 14.50 1.23
CA ARG A 92 12.01 13.64 1.14
C ARG A 92 13.02 14.17 0.11
N PRO A 93 14.32 13.86 0.24
CA PRO A 93 15.29 14.14 -0.82
C PRO A 93 14.88 13.47 -2.14
N LEU A 94 14.81 14.25 -3.22
CA LEU A 94 14.60 13.71 -4.56
C LEU A 94 15.91 13.08 -5.04
N ALA A 95 16.09 11.78 -4.79
CA ALA A 95 17.34 11.10 -5.08
C ALA A 95 17.17 9.95 -6.09
N LYS A 96 18.17 9.74 -6.96
CA LYS A 96 18.24 8.60 -7.87
C LYS A 96 19.55 7.84 -7.71
N ALA A 97 19.45 6.51 -7.80
CA ALA A 97 20.60 5.61 -7.69
C ALA A 97 21.38 5.63 -8.99
N TYR A 98 22.71 5.68 -8.90
CA TYR A 98 23.62 5.56 -10.02
C TYR A 98 24.81 4.69 -9.63
N SER A 99 25.27 3.85 -10.56
CA SER A 99 26.49 3.07 -10.38
C SER A 99 27.70 3.98 -10.39
N VAL A 100 28.66 3.71 -9.50
CA VAL A 100 29.99 4.32 -9.55
C VAL A 100 30.75 3.67 -10.71
N ARG A 101 30.89 4.37 -11.85
CA ARG A 101 31.59 3.82 -13.04
C ARG A 101 33.10 3.75 -12.82
N ARG A 102 33.67 4.75 -12.18
CA ARG A 102 35.09 4.82 -11.80
C ARG A 102 35.25 5.73 -10.60
N TRP A 103 36.10 5.35 -9.67
CA TRP A 103 36.58 6.20 -8.58
C TRP A 103 38.10 6.24 -8.63
N ASN A 104 38.68 7.44 -8.72
CA ASN A 104 40.12 7.63 -8.64
C ASN A 104 40.47 8.43 -7.37
N PRO A 105 41.03 7.79 -6.32
CA PRO A 105 41.39 8.49 -5.09
C PRO A 105 42.56 9.46 -5.26
N GLU A 106 43.42 9.29 -6.27
CA GLU A 106 44.57 10.17 -6.51
C GLU A 106 44.14 11.51 -7.10
N THR A 107 43.22 11.49 -8.07
CA THR A 107 42.69 12.72 -8.69
C THR A 107 41.45 13.26 -7.97
N GLY A 108 40.83 12.46 -7.09
CA GLY A 108 39.56 12.80 -6.45
C GLY A 108 38.39 12.86 -7.43
N GLU A 109 38.47 12.10 -8.54
CA GLU A 109 37.47 12.09 -9.60
C GLU A 109 36.56 10.86 -9.53
N LEU A 110 35.27 11.11 -9.68
CA LEU A 110 34.21 10.12 -9.66
C LEU A 110 33.42 10.18 -10.97
N ASP A 111 33.45 9.11 -11.76
CA ASP A 111 32.67 9.04 -12.99
C ASP A 111 31.32 8.35 -12.75
N VAL A 112 30.27 8.96 -13.31
CA VAL A 112 28.89 8.43 -13.32
C VAL A 112 28.38 8.44 -14.75
N ASP A 113 27.85 7.31 -15.20
CA ASP A 113 27.25 7.17 -16.53
C ASP A 113 25.73 7.25 -16.42
N VAL A 114 25.12 8.13 -17.22
CA VAL A 114 23.68 8.41 -17.22
C VAL A 114 23.08 8.00 -18.55
N VAL A 115 22.12 7.09 -18.50
CA VAL A 115 21.32 6.67 -19.66
C VAL A 115 20.41 7.82 -20.11
N ARG A 116 20.36 8.03 -21.43
CA ARG A 116 19.37 8.89 -22.06
C ARG A 116 18.05 8.13 -22.17
N HIS A 117 17.01 8.64 -21.53
CA HIS A 117 15.65 8.21 -21.76
C HIS A 117 14.75 9.46 -21.81
N GLY A 118 13.44 9.29 -21.98
CA GLY A 118 12.51 10.42 -22.16
C GLY A 118 12.47 11.36 -20.96
N VAL A 119 11.44 11.25 -20.13
CA VAL A 119 11.18 12.20 -19.04
C VAL A 119 11.75 11.67 -17.73
N GLY A 120 12.46 12.51 -16.98
CA GLY A 120 13.02 12.15 -15.68
C GLY A 120 13.95 13.22 -15.11
N VAL A 121 13.92 13.43 -13.79
CA VAL A 121 14.75 14.44 -13.12
C VAL A 121 16.24 14.29 -13.43
N ALA A 122 16.74 13.05 -13.41
CA ALA A 122 18.16 12.80 -13.50
C ALA A 122 18.68 12.79 -14.95
N THR A 123 17.89 12.31 -15.91
CA THR A 123 18.22 12.47 -17.35
C THR A 123 18.14 13.95 -17.74
N THR A 124 17.12 14.69 -17.27
CA THR A 124 17.00 16.13 -17.50
C THR A 124 18.19 16.90 -16.94
N TRP A 125 18.60 16.61 -15.70
CA TRP A 125 19.80 17.19 -15.11
C TRP A 125 21.05 16.86 -15.92
N ALA A 126 21.30 15.58 -16.24
CA ALA A 126 22.51 15.16 -16.94
C ALA A 126 22.69 15.82 -18.33
N TYR A 127 21.58 16.14 -19.00
CA TYR A 127 21.59 16.79 -20.31
C TYR A 127 21.52 18.33 -20.25
N ARG A 128 21.25 18.91 -19.09
CA ARG A 128 21.29 20.37 -18.84
C ARG A 128 22.53 20.83 -18.05
N ALA A 129 23.21 19.91 -17.37
CA ALA A 129 24.36 20.21 -16.54
C ALA A 129 25.54 20.76 -17.36
N ALA A 130 26.30 21.66 -16.74
CA ALA A 130 27.55 22.21 -17.25
C ALA A 130 28.69 22.01 -16.24
N PRO A 131 29.96 22.00 -16.69
CA PRO A 131 31.10 22.04 -15.77
C PRO A 131 30.98 23.22 -14.79
N GLY A 132 31.19 22.95 -13.51
CA GLY A 132 31.01 23.89 -12.40
C GLY A 132 29.72 23.68 -11.59
N ASP A 133 28.70 23.04 -12.18
CA ASP A 133 27.41 22.80 -11.53
C ASP A 133 27.57 21.95 -10.28
N ARG A 134 26.84 22.32 -9.22
CA ARG A 134 26.86 21.63 -7.94
C ARG A 134 25.87 20.48 -7.93
N ILE A 135 26.26 19.37 -7.31
CA ILE A 135 25.39 18.22 -7.04
C ILE A 135 25.72 17.65 -5.67
N HIS A 136 24.71 17.08 -5.00
CA HIS A 136 24.91 16.33 -3.76
C HIS A 136 24.78 14.85 -4.01
N LEU A 137 25.58 14.04 -3.32
CA LEU A 137 25.50 12.59 -3.40
C LEU A 137 25.57 11.93 -2.03
N GLY A 138 24.81 10.86 -1.86
CA GLY A 138 24.83 10.00 -0.68
C GLY A 138 25.37 8.61 -1.00
N GLY A 139 26.22 8.08 -0.13
CA GLY A 139 26.74 6.71 -0.22
C GLY A 139 28.13 6.61 -0.87
N PRO A 140 28.55 5.41 -1.31
CA PRO A 140 27.84 4.13 -1.14
C PRO A 140 27.67 3.76 0.34
N SER A 141 26.52 3.21 0.73
CA SER A 141 26.27 2.76 2.12
C SER A 141 26.84 1.37 2.41
N SER A 142 27.13 0.62 1.36
CA SER A 142 27.78 -0.69 1.43
C SER A 142 28.39 -1.01 0.09
N SER A 143 29.38 -1.90 0.13
CA SER A 143 30.04 -2.47 -1.04
C SER A 143 30.07 -3.98 -0.95
N LYS A 144 30.03 -4.62 -2.11
CA LYS A 144 30.09 -6.08 -2.21
C LYS A 144 31.32 -6.49 -3.01
N ALA A 145 32.19 -7.30 -2.41
CA ALA A 145 33.37 -7.82 -3.09
C ALA A 145 32.98 -8.88 -4.15
N MET A 146 33.96 -9.35 -4.93
CA MET A 146 33.77 -10.48 -5.85
C MET A 146 33.30 -11.75 -5.11
N PRO A 147 32.51 -12.63 -5.76
CA PRO A 147 32.00 -13.85 -5.15
C PRO A 147 33.12 -14.83 -4.77
N VAL A 148 33.03 -15.41 -3.58
CA VAL A 148 34.03 -16.38 -3.09
C VAL A 148 33.76 -17.77 -3.65
N GLY A 149 34.73 -18.33 -4.37
CA GLY A 149 34.70 -19.70 -4.90
C GLY A 149 33.86 -19.89 -6.16
N ALA A 150 33.42 -18.80 -6.81
CA ALA A 150 32.87 -18.86 -8.15
C ALA A 150 34.00 -19.09 -9.16
N GLN A 151 33.81 -20.04 -10.06
CA GLN A 151 34.76 -20.34 -11.13
C GLN A 151 34.42 -19.58 -12.41
N GLN A 152 33.15 -19.19 -12.56
CA GLN A 152 32.62 -18.49 -13.71
C GLN A 152 31.57 -17.46 -13.30
N LEU A 153 31.43 -16.42 -14.11
CA LEU A 153 30.44 -15.37 -13.92
C LEU A 153 29.41 -15.38 -15.05
N LEU A 154 28.14 -15.24 -14.71
CA LEU A 154 27.08 -14.87 -15.64
C LEU A 154 26.65 -13.44 -15.30
N VAL A 155 26.86 -12.50 -16.22
CA VAL A 155 26.57 -11.09 -16.03
C VAL A 155 25.51 -10.68 -17.03
N VAL A 156 24.36 -10.22 -16.57
CA VAL A 156 23.21 -9.94 -17.42
C VAL A 156 22.64 -8.57 -17.06
N GLY A 157 22.45 -7.70 -18.05
CA GLY A 157 21.74 -6.46 -17.80
C GLY A 157 21.46 -5.60 -19.02
N ASP A 158 20.69 -4.55 -18.80
CA ASP A 158 20.37 -3.54 -19.83
C ASP A 158 21.37 -2.35 -19.77
N GLU A 159 21.11 -1.31 -20.57
CA GLU A 159 21.97 -0.13 -20.61
C GLU A 159 22.10 0.61 -19.26
N THR A 160 21.18 0.42 -18.31
CA THR A 160 21.27 1.01 -16.97
C THR A 160 22.28 0.28 -16.08
N ALA A 161 22.49 -1.02 -16.34
CA ALA A 161 23.48 -1.86 -15.66
C ALA A 161 24.87 -1.80 -16.33
N LEU A 162 24.94 -1.36 -17.60
CA LEU A 162 26.16 -1.27 -18.38
C LEU A 162 27.34 -0.56 -17.66
N PRO A 163 27.16 0.52 -16.86
CA PRO A 163 28.27 1.14 -16.16
C PRO A 163 28.94 0.22 -15.13
N ALA A 164 28.13 -0.55 -14.38
CA ALA A 164 28.64 -1.55 -13.44
C ALA A 164 29.27 -2.75 -14.16
N ILE A 165 28.71 -3.17 -15.29
CA ILE A 165 29.29 -4.23 -16.14
C ILE A 165 30.64 -3.79 -16.70
N ALA A 166 30.74 -2.57 -17.22
CA ALA A 166 31.98 -2.03 -17.76
C ALA A 166 33.06 -1.94 -16.67
N ARG A 167 32.68 -1.49 -15.47
CA ARG A 167 33.58 -1.45 -14.32
C ARG A 167 34.03 -2.85 -13.88
N LEU A 168 33.11 -3.81 -13.83
CA LEU A 168 33.44 -5.22 -13.55
C LEU A 168 34.52 -5.71 -14.51
N LEU A 169 34.33 -5.52 -15.82
CA LEU A 169 35.30 -5.95 -16.84
C LEU A 169 36.67 -5.28 -16.67
N ASP A 170 36.71 -4.01 -16.29
CA ASP A 170 37.96 -3.30 -15.99
C ASP A 170 38.68 -3.88 -14.76
N GLU A 171 37.95 -4.41 -13.78
CA GLU A 171 38.50 -4.96 -12.52
C GLU A 171 38.75 -6.49 -12.55
N LEU A 172 38.24 -7.21 -13.56
CA LEU A 172 38.45 -8.65 -13.68
C LEU A 172 39.92 -9.02 -13.90
N PRO A 173 40.41 -10.13 -13.30
CA PRO A 173 41.72 -10.66 -13.58
C PRO A 173 41.80 -11.24 -15.01
N GLU A 174 43.00 -11.29 -15.59
CA GLU A 174 43.23 -11.72 -16.98
C GLU A 174 42.74 -13.14 -17.29
N ASN A 175 42.69 -14.02 -16.27
CA ASN A 175 42.23 -15.40 -16.39
C ASN A 175 40.73 -15.60 -16.07
N ALA A 176 39.97 -14.53 -15.83
CA ALA A 176 38.56 -14.61 -15.50
C ALA A 176 37.74 -15.32 -16.58
N GLN A 177 36.74 -16.07 -16.15
CA GLN A 177 35.77 -16.74 -17.02
C GLN A 177 34.40 -16.06 -16.83
N ALA A 178 33.85 -15.46 -17.88
CA ALA A 178 32.54 -14.81 -17.78
C ALA A 178 31.73 -14.87 -19.08
N GLN A 179 30.41 -14.97 -18.93
CA GLN A 179 29.43 -14.78 -19.99
C GLN A 179 28.66 -13.49 -19.68
N VAL A 180 28.77 -12.50 -20.57
CA VAL A 180 28.21 -11.16 -20.36
C VAL A 180 27.19 -10.89 -21.44
N ILE A 181 25.93 -10.68 -21.04
CA ILE A 181 24.82 -10.40 -21.94
C ILE A 181 24.31 -9.00 -21.64
N ILE A 182 24.32 -8.14 -22.64
CA ILE A 182 23.99 -6.72 -22.49
C ILE A 182 22.91 -6.35 -23.49
N GLU A 183 21.79 -5.81 -23.00
CA GLU A 183 20.75 -5.23 -23.84
C GLU A 183 20.95 -3.72 -24.01
N VAL A 184 20.79 -3.22 -25.23
CA VAL A 184 20.78 -1.79 -25.55
C VAL A 184 19.65 -1.44 -26.51
N ALA A 185 19.23 -0.17 -26.51
CA ALA A 185 18.17 0.32 -27.40
C ALA A 185 18.50 0.14 -28.89
N GLU A 186 19.71 0.54 -29.29
CA GLU A 186 20.15 0.66 -30.67
C GLU A 186 21.60 0.20 -30.85
N GLN A 187 21.96 -0.15 -32.08
CA GLN A 187 23.33 -0.55 -32.43
C GLN A 187 24.35 0.56 -32.12
N SER A 188 23.96 1.83 -32.25
CA SER A 188 24.76 3.01 -31.96
C SER A 188 25.10 3.17 -30.47
N HIS A 189 24.41 2.43 -29.58
CA HIS A 189 24.62 2.48 -28.14
C HIS A 189 25.62 1.42 -27.64
N ILE A 190 26.12 0.54 -28.53
CA ILE A 190 27.17 -0.43 -28.20
C ILE A 190 28.47 0.33 -27.91
N GLN A 191 29.07 0.05 -26.75
CA GLN A 191 30.30 0.69 -26.29
C GLN A 191 31.50 -0.24 -26.42
N PRO A 192 32.71 0.31 -26.65
CA PRO A 192 33.92 -0.46 -26.48
C PRO A 192 34.09 -0.83 -25.00
N LEU A 193 34.17 -2.13 -24.72
CA LEU A 193 34.45 -2.69 -23.39
C LEU A 193 35.76 -3.48 -23.42
N ARG A 194 36.45 -3.57 -22.27
CA ARG A 194 37.65 -4.41 -22.13
C ARG A 194 37.33 -5.85 -22.53
N ARG A 195 38.15 -6.41 -23.41
CA ARG A 195 38.05 -7.81 -23.86
C ARG A 195 39.07 -8.64 -23.13
N LEU A 196 38.65 -9.82 -22.67
CA LEU A 196 39.50 -10.81 -22.01
C LEU A 196 39.30 -12.17 -22.71
N PRO A 197 40.34 -13.01 -22.85
CA PRO A 197 40.23 -14.27 -23.57
C PRO A 197 39.15 -15.23 -23.03
N GLY A 198 38.92 -15.23 -21.72
CA GLY A 198 37.90 -16.05 -21.04
C GLY A 198 36.52 -15.39 -20.93
N VAL A 199 36.31 -14.22 -21.53
CA VAL A 199 35.07 -13.46 -21.41
C VAL A 199 34.34 -13.36 -22.75
N THR A 200 33.12 -13.88 -22.80
CA THR A 200 32.24 -13.77 -23.97
C THR A 200 31.25 -12.63 -23.76
N LEU A 201 31.20 -11.69 -24.72
CA LEU A 201 30.30 -10.54 -24.72
C LEU A 201 29.22 -10.71 -25.81
N ARG A 202 27.96 -10.79 -25.41
CA ARG A 202 26.79 -10.84 -26.30
C ARG A 202 25.96 -9.57 -26.13
N TRP A 203 25.89 -8.77 -27.20
CA TRP A 203 25.02 -7.59 -27.25
C TRP A 203 23.67 -7.96 -27.86
N LEU A 204 22.59 -7.51 -27.23
CA LEU A 204 21.22 -7.62 -27.69
C LEU A 204 20.70 -6.22 -28.00
N VAL A 205 20.15 -6.03 -29.20
CA VAL A 205 19.66 -4.71 -29.65
C VAL A 205 18.15 -4.76 -29.75
N ARG A 206 17.44 -3.87 -29.05
CA ARG A 206 15.97 -3.80 -29.08
C ARG A 206 15.40 -3.31 -30.41
N ALA A 207 16.22 -2.67 -31.24
CA ALA A 207 15.87 -2.17 -32.57
C ALA A 207 14.61 -1.27 -32.57
N GLY A 208 14.55 -0.32 -31.62
CA GLY A 208 13.44 0.63 -31.49
C GLY A 208 12.26 0.13 -30.66
N THR A 209 12.28 -1.14 -30.20
CA THR A 209 11.27 -1.63 -29.25
C THR A 209 11.45 -0.97 -27.87
N GLU A 210 10.34 -0.67 -27.20
CA GLU A 210 10.34 -0.01 -25.89
C GLU A 210 11.14 -0.81 -24.84
N ALA A 211 11.94 -0.11 -24.04
CA ALA A 211 12.72 -0.72 -22.97
C ALA A 211 11.81 -1.49 -21.97
N GLY A 212 12.27 -2.66 -21.51
CA GLY A 212 11.53 -3.47 -20.55
C GLY A 212 10.31 -4.21 -21.10
N THR A 213 10.18 -4.33 -22.43
CA THR A 213 9.05 -5.04 -23.08
C THR A 213 9.45 -6.25 -23.92
N THR A 214 10.74 -6.42 -24.20
CA THR A 214 11.22 -7.36 -25.22
C THR A 214 11.40 -8.79 -24.70
N GLY A 215 11.84 -8.94 -23.45
CA GLY A 215 12.23 -10.25 -22.88
C GLY A 215 13.52 -10.82 -23.48
N LEU A 216 14.34 -10.00 -24.17
CA LEU A 216 15.53 -10.45 -24.88
C LEU A 216 16.58 -11.01 -23.93
N LEU A 217 16.78 -10.40 -22.76
CA LEU A 217 17.75 -10.89 -21.78
C LEU A 217 17.34 -12.27 -21.27
N LEU A 218 16.05 -12.46 -20.92
CA LEU A 218 15.55 -13.76 -20.48
C LEU A 218 15.69 -14.83 -21.58
N ALA A 219 15.35 -14.50 -22.83
CA ALA A 219 15.51 -15.42 -23.95
C ALA A 219 16.98 -15.84 -24.13
N ALA A 220 17.91 -14.88 -24.13
CA ALA A 220 19.33 -15.14 -24.27
C ALA A 220 19.90 -15.98 -23.11
N VAL A 221 19.44 -15.76 -21.87
CA VAL A 221 19.84 -16.58 -20.71
C VAL A 221 19.31 -18.01 -20.83
N ARG A 222 18.11 -18.20 -21.36
CA ARG A 222 17.53 -19.54 -21.57
C ARG A 222 18.29 -20.35 -22.61
N GLU A 223 18.77 -19.69 -23.66
CA GLU A 223 19.58 -20.30 -24.73
C GLU A 223 21.03 -20.61 -24.31
N LEU A 224 21.48 -20.08 -23.17
CA LEU A 224 22.87 -20.17 -22.76
C LEU A 224 23.30 -21.62 -22.50
N GLU A 225 24.42 -22.01 -23.08
CA GLU A 225 25.11 -23.25 -22.72
C GLU A 225 25.93 -23.04 -21.44
N TRP A 226 25.78 -23.96 -20.51
CA TRP A 226 26.42 -23.88 -19.22
C TRP A 226 27.75 -24.61 -19.28
N SER A 227 28.82 -23.87 -19.03
CA SER A 227 30.09 -24.48 -18.74
C SER A 227 30.04 -25.15 -17.36
N PRO A 228 30.71 -26.31 -17.19
CA PRO A 228 30.80 -26.98 -15.91
C PRO A 228 31.58 -26.12 -14.91
N GLY A 229 31.11 -26.07 -13.65
CA GLY A 229 31.74 -25.33 -12.58
C GLY A 229 30.75 -24.57 -11.71
N ARG A 230 31.23 -23.96 -10.61
CA ARG A 230 30.39 -23.13 -9.76
C ARG A 230 30.20 -21.75 -10.40
N LEU A 231 28.99 -21.50 -10.89
CA LEU A 231 28.59 -20.24 -11.52
C LEU A 231 28.07 -19.25 -10.47
N PHE A 232 28.48 -17.99 -10.60
CA PHE A 232 27.84 -16.87 -9.91
C PHE A 232 27.14 -15.97 -10.93
N ALA A 233 25.87 -15.66 -10.70
CA ALA A 233 25.10 -14.78 -11.56
C ALA A 233 24.92 -13.39 -10.94
N TRP A 234 25.21 -12.35 -11.72
CA TRP A 234 24.87 -10.96 -11.42
C TRP A 234 23.90 -10.45 -12.48
N VAL A 235 22.71 -10.04 -12.05
CA VAL A 235 21.60 -9.66 -12.95
C VAL A 235 21.06 -8.29 -12.53
N ALA A 236 21.10 -7.30 -13.42
CA ALA A 236 20.56 -5.98 -13.11
C ALA A 236 19.90 -5.31 -14.34
N GLY A 237 18.83 -4.57 -14.12
CA GLY A 237 18.06 -3.93 -15.19
C GLY A 237 16.61 -3.71 -14.79
N GLU A 238 15.67 -3.88 -15.72
CA GLU A 238 14.23 -3.76 -15.46
C GLU A 238 13.71 -4.82 -14.46
N GLN A 239 12.96 -4.39 -13.45
CA GLN A 239 12.58 -5.20 -12.30
C GLN A 239 11.84 -6.50 -12.63
N ALA A 240 10.89 -6.49 -13.58
CA ALA A 240 10.12 -7.66 -13.95
C ALA A 240 10.99 -8.68 -14.70
N GLU A 241 11.82 -8.23 -15.63
CA GLU A 241 12.71 -9.11 -16.38
C GLU A 241 13.81 -9.72 -15.48
N VAL A 242 14.43 -8.91 -14.62
CA VAL A 242 15.40 -9.39 -13.61
C VAL A 242 14.78 -10.46 -12.70
N ARG A 243 13.52 -10.27 -12.27
CA ARG A 243 12.79 -11.25 -11.45
C ARG A 243 12.58 -12.56 -12.21
N ASP A 244 12.26 -12.48 -13.49
CA ASP A 244 11.97 -13.64 -14.33
C ASP A 244 13.26 -14.42 -14.68
N ILE A 245 14.36 -13.72 -14.92
CA ILE A 245 15.71 -14.32 -15.06
C ILE A 245 16.08 -15.05 -13.77
N ARG A 246 15.95 -14.40 -12.61
CA ARG A 246 16.24 -15.04 -11.33
C ARG A 246 15.42 -16.31 -11.11
N ARG A 247 14.11 -16.26 -11.44
CA ARG A 247 13.23 -17.43 -11.32
C ARG A 247 13.75 -18.59 -12.18
N HIS A 248 14.09 -18.34 -13.44
CA HIS A 248 14.69 -19.35 -14.32
C HIS A 248 16.00 -19.92 -13.73
N LEU A 249 16.92 -19.06 -13.28
CA LEU A 249 18.20 -19.49 -12.72
C LEU A 249 18.05 -20.37 -11.47
N VAL A 250 17.11 -20.04 -10.58
CA VAL A 250 16.93 -20.76 -9.31
C VAL A 250 16.04 -22.01 -9.47
N GLU A 251 14.90 -21.88 -10.14
CA GLU A 251 13.88 -22.93 -10.17
C GLU A 251 14.10 -23.92 -11.31
N GLU A 252 14.50 -23.44 -12.50
CA GLU A 252 14.66 -24.30 -13.68
C GLU A 252 16.11 -24.80 -13.81
N ARG A 253 17.09 -23.96 -13.47
CA ARG A 253 18.53 -24.31 -13.55
C ARG A 253 19.16 -24.74 -12.23
N GLY A 254 18.42 -24.68 -11.13
CA GLY A 254 18.86 -25.19 -9.83
C GLY A 254 20.00 -24.43 -9.16
N MET A 255 20.27 -23.16 -9.53
CA MET A 255 21.29 -22.36 -8.86
C MET A 255 20.96 -22.15 -7.39
N ALA A 256 21.98 -22.22 -6.54
CA ALA A 256 21.85 -21.83 -5.17
C ALA A 256 21.49 -20.34 -5.08
N LYS A 257 20.46 -20.00 -4.28
CA LYS A 257 19.95 -18.61 -4.16
C LYS A 257 21.03 -17.59 -3.77
N HIS A 258 22.07 -18.01 -3.04
CA HIS A 258 23.16 -17.15 -2.60
C HIS A 258 24.23 -16.90 -3.70
N ASP A 259 24.20 -17.67 -4.80
CA ASP A 259 25.04 -17.48 -5.98
C ASP A 259 24.33 -16.70 -7.10
N VAL A 260 23.16 -16.11 -6.80
CA VAL A 260 22.39 -15.26 -7.73
C VAL A 260 22.14 -13.89 -7.08
N GLU A 261 22.94 -12.90 -7.46
CA GLU A 261 22.71 -11.50 -7.14
C GLU A 261 21.82 -10.88 -8.22
N HIS A 262 20.73 -10.26 -7.80
CA HIS A 262 19.75 -9.68 -8.71
C HIS A 262 19.24 -8.35 -8.16
N THR A 263 19.22 -7.31 -8.99
CA THR A 263 18.75 -5.98 -8.58
C THR A 263 17.92 -5.34 -9.69
N GLY A 264 16.65 -5.02 -9.42
CA GLY A 264 15.85 -4.18 -10.32
C GLY A 264 16.31 -2.73 -10.22
N TYR A 265 17.08 -2.26 -11.19
CA TYR A 265 17.62 -0.90 -11.24
C TYR A 265 16.53 0.13 -11.52
N TRP A 266 15.54 -0.27 -12.32
CA TRP A 266 14.38 0.53 -12.64
C TRP A 266 13.16 -0.36 -12.83
N ARG A 267 12.00 0.26 -12.86
CA ARG A 267 10.73 -0.42 -13.12
C ARG A 267 9.97 0.39 -14.16
N ARG A 268 9.45 -0.28 -15.18
CA ARG A 268 8.57 0.39 -16.12
C ARG A 268 7.31 0.86 -15.41
N THR A 269 7.07 2.16 -15.46
CA THR A 269 5.92 2.82 -14.84
C THR A 269 5.45 3.93 -15.78
N ALA A 270 4.15 4.19 -15.86
CA ALA A 270 3.65 5.36 -16.59
C ALA A 270 4.16 6.62 -15.87
N THR A 271 4.98 7.43 -16.55
CA THR A 271 5.47 8.70 -15.99
C THR A 271 4.43 9.76 -16.30
N VAL A 272 3.77 10.29 -15.27
CA VAL A 272 2.94 11.50 -15.39
C VAL A 272 3.89 12.69 -15.32
N THR A 273 3.74 13.65 -16.24
CA THR A 273 4.55 14.86 -16.29
C THR A 273 3.75 16.05 -15.77
N LEU A 274 4.44 17.12 -15.35
CA LEU A 274 3.77 18.37 -15.01
C LEU A 274 3.00 18.90 -16.21
N ALA A 275 1.85 19.53 -15.97
CA ALA A 275 1.03 20.14 -17.02
C ALA A 275 1.79 21.24 -17.79
N ASP A 276 2.67 21.96 -17.09
CA ASP A 276 3.39 23.12 -17.63
C ASP A 276 4.80 22.78 -18.16
N ASP A 277 5.33 21.59 -17.85
CA ASP A 277 6.61 21.12 -18.41
C ASP A 277 6.59 19.59 -18.63
N ALA A 278 6.40 19.20 -19.88
CA ALA A 278 6.39 17.80 -20.32
C ALA A 278 7.74 17.08 -20.16
N SER A 279 8.83 17.78 -19.82
CA SER A 279 10.14 17.19 -19.53
C SER A 279 10.36 16.86 -18.06
N VAL A 280 9.41 17.23 -17.18
CA VAL A 280 9.52 17.08 -15.73
C VAL A 280 8.44 16.14 -15.19
N PRO A 281 8.80 15.08 -14.44
CA PRO A 281 7.82 14.22 -13.79
C PRO A 281 6.99 14.98 -12.74
N ASP A 282 5.68 14.76 -12.75
CA ASP A 282 4.79 15.13 -11.65
C ASP A 282 4.96 14.11 -10.52
N LEU A 283 5.70 14.52 -9.49
CA LEU A 283 6.02 13.67 -8.35
C LEU A 283 4.82 13.45 -7.44
N ASP A 284 3.83 14.35 -7.44
CA ASP A 284 2.62 14.25 -6.62
C ASP A 284 1.59 13.32 -7.28
N ALA A 285 1.53 13.31 -8.62
CA ALA A 285 0.68 12.38 -9.38
C ALA A 285 1.22 10.94 -9.42
N THR A 286 2.48 10.72 -9.01
CA THR A 286 3.15 9.42 -9.09
C THR A 286 3.35 8.82 -7.70
N THR A 287 2.26 8.43 -7.00
CA THR A 287 2.40 7.55 -5.84
C THR A 287 2.98 6.22 -6.31
N GLY A 288 4.25 5.98 -6.01
CA GLY A 288 4.93 4.76 -6.43
C GLY A 288 4.27 3.52 -5.84
N ALA A 289 4.45 2.38 -6.52
CA ALA A 289 3.88 1.11 -6.06
C ALA A 289 4.36 0.72 -4.65
N PHE A 290 5.54 1.19 -4.24
CA PHE A 290 6.07 0.98 -2.90
C PHE A 290 5.33 1.83 -1.87
N GLU A 291 5.16 3.13 -2.10
CA GLU A 291 4.43 4.05 -1.22
C GLU A 291 2.99 3.59 -1.03
N LYS A 292 2.32 3.22 -2.13
CA LYS A 292 0.98 2.63 -2.08
C LYS A 292 0.95 1.32 -1.29
N PHE A 293 1.93 0.44 -1.47
CA PHE A 293 2.00 -0.81 -0.71
C PHE A 293 2.25 -0.55 0.77
N HIS A 294 3.14 0.40 1.08
CA HIS A 294 3.44 0.82 2.45
C HIS A 294 2.18 1.33 3.14
N GLU A 295 1.46 2.27 2.54
CA GLU A 295 0.18 2.79 3.04
C GLU A 295 -0.86 1.68 3.26
N LEU A 296 -0.99 0.73 2.32
CA LEU A 296 -1.91 -0.41 2.46
C LEU A 296 -1.48 -1.41 3.55
N SER A 297 -0.21 -1.43 3.93
CA SER A 297 0.36 -2.34 4.91
C SER A 297 0.51 -1.74 6.31
N GLU A 298 0.28 -0.43 6.46
CA GLU A 298 0.40 0.26 7.74
C GLU A 298 -0.73 -0.14 8.70
N LEU A 299 -0.33 -0.63 9.87
CA LEU A 299 -1.25 -1.09 10.91
C LEU A 299 -1.31 -0.16 12.12
N VAL A 300 -0.28 0.67 12.32
CA VAL A 300 -0.18 1.50 13.53
C VAL A 300 -1.26 2.59 13.56
N PRO A 301 -1.51 3.38 12.49
CA PRO A 301 -2.56 4.39 12.50
C PRO A 301 -3.96 3.82 12.84
N PRO A 302 -4.48 2.77 12.17
CA PRO A 302 -5.80 2.25 12.49
C PRO A 302 -5.87 1.66 13.90
N ILE A 303 -4.81 1.05 14.44
CA ILE A 303 -4.82 0.54 15.82
C ILE A 303 -4.84 1.69 16.84
N ALA A 304 -4.05 2.74 16.64
CA ALA A 304 -4.01 3.88 17.54
C ALA A 304 -5.36 4.61 17.60
N LEU A 305 -6.03 4.79 16.46
CA LEU A 305 -7.38 5.38 16.41
C LEU A 305 -8.41 4.52 17.15
N ARG A 306 -8.34 3.19 17.05
CA ARG A 306 -9.23 2.28 17.80
C ARG A 306 -9.02 2.36 19.30
N VAL A 307 -7.77 2.47 19.75
CA VAL A 307 -7.46 2.68 21.16
C VAL A 307 -8.04 4.02 21.64
N ALA A 308 -7.84 5.10 20.90
CA ALA A 308 -8.37 6.42 21.27
C ALA A 308 -9.90 6.43 21.31
N ALA A 309 -10.57 5.80 20.33
CA ALA A 309 -12.02 5.68 20.30
C ALA A 309 -12.57 4.82 21.46
N GLY A 310 -12.00 3.63 21.68
CA GLY A 310 -12.43 2.74 22.76
C GLY A 310 -12.18 3.29 24.17
N LEU A 311 -11.21 4.19 24.34
CA LEU A 311 -10.96 4.91 25.59
C LEU A 311 -11.74 6.24 25.70
N GLY A 312 -12.52 6.62 24.67
CA GLY A 312 -13.29 7.87 24.66
C GLY A 312 -12.43 9.15 24.67
N ILE A 313 -11.18 9.08 24.19
CA ILE A 313 -10.24 10.21 24.25
C ILE A 313 -10.75 11.43 23.50
N GLY A 314 -11.33 11.24 22.30
CA GLY A 314 -11.89 12.33 21.50
C GLY A 314 -12.96 13.12 22.26
N ASP A 315 -13.92 12.41 22.86
CA ASP A 315 -15.00 13.03 23.65
C ASP A 315 -14.50 13.67 24.95
N LEU A 316 -13.44 13.14 25.56
CA LEU A 316 -12.84 13.75 26.74
C LEU A 316 -12.16 15.09 26.39
N ILE A 317 -11.39 15.12 25.30
CA ILE A 317 -10.72 16.34 24.82
C ILE A 317 -11.74 17.38 24.37
N SER A 318 -12.80 17.01 23.64
CA SER A 318 -13.84 17.95 23.20
C SER A 318 -14.60 18.59 24.38
N ARG A 319 -14.61 17.92 25.54
CA ARG A 319 -15.15 18.44 26.81
C ARG A 319 -14.13 19.19 27.67
N GLY A 320 -12.94 19.47 27.13
CA GLY A 320 -11.90 20.28 27.77
C GLY A 320 -10.90 19.50 28.63
N VAL A 321 -10.91 18.16 28.62
CA VAL A 321 -9.92 17.34 29.32
C VAL A 321 -8.70 17.17 28.42
N THR A 322 -7.65 17.95 28.65
CA THR A 322 -6.47 17.98 27.73
C THR A 322 -5.23 17.32 28.32
N GLY A 323 -5.10 17.26 29.64
CA GLY A 323 -3.92 16.70 30.33
C GLY A 323 -3.87 15.17 30.28
N VAL A 324 -2.69 14.59 30.04
CA VAL A 324 -2.52 13.12 29.99
C VAL A 324 -2.97 12.44 31.28
N ALA A 325 -2.67 13.02 32.45
CA ALA A 325 -3.08 12.47 33.74
C ALA A 325 -4.60 12.43 33.89
N ASP A 326 -5.29 13.53 33.59
CA ASP A 326 -6.76 13.61 33.67
C ASP A 326 -7.44 12.72 32.63
N LEU A 327 -6.86 12.63 31.42
CA LEU A 327 -7.33 11.72 30.38
C LEU A 327 -7.21 10.26 30.84
N ALA A 328 -6.07 9.89 31.43
CA ALA A 328 -5.84 8.55 31.93
C ALA A 328 -6.79 8.16 33.06
N GLU A 329 -6.99 9.07 34.03
CA GLU A 329 -7.96 8.87 35.12
C GLU A 329 -9.37 8.65 34.58
N ARG A 330 -9.85 9.54 33.70
CA ARG A 330 -11.23 9.50 33.20
C ARG A 330 -11.50 8.36 32.21
N SER A 331 -10.47 7.89 31.51
CA SER A 331 -10.57 6.74 30.62
C SER A 331 -10.24 5.42 31.30
N GLY A 332 -9.89 5.41 32.59
CA GLY A 332 -9.50 4.21 33.33
C GLY A 332 -8.24 3.54 32.77
N SER A 333 -7.26 4.33 32.32
CA SER A 333 -6.02 3.83 31.70
C SER A 333 -4.77 4.24 32.48
N ASP A 334 -3.64 3.59 32.18
CA ASP A 334 -2.34 3.96 32.74
C ASP A 334 -1.79 5.22 32.04
N GLU A 335 -1.43 6.24 32.82
CA GLU A 335 -0.94 7.53 32.31
C GLU A 335 0.26 7.37 31.36
N ARG A 336 1.26 6.58 31.78
CA ARG A 336 2.48 6.40 31.01
C ARG A 336 2.23 5.63 29.71
N ALA A 337 1.34 4.65 29.75
CA ALA A 337 0.93 3.88 28.59
C ALA A 337 0.12 4.73 27.62
N LEU A 338 -0.85 5.51 28.11
CA LEU A 338 -1.69 6.42 27.31
C LEU A 338 -0.88 7.54 26.65
N GLY A 339 0.14 8.07 27.33
CA GLY A 339 0.99 9.11 26.75
C GLY A 339 1.71 8.70 25.46
N LYS A 340 1.93 7.40 25.21
CA LYS A 340 2.58 6.90 23.98
C LYS A 340 1.71 7.05 22.73
N PRO A 341 0.47 6.49 22.67
CA PRO A 341 -0.40 6.69 21.53
C PRO A 341 -0.80 8.16 21.36
N LEU A 342 -0.94 8.96 22.42
CA LEU A 342 -1.23 10.40 22.26
C LEU A 342 -0.12 11.14 21.50
N ARG A 343 1.16 10.89 21.82
CA ARG A 343 2.30 11.43 21.05
C ARG A 343 2.30 10.92 19.60
N TYR A 344 1.95 9.66 19.39
CA TYR A 344 1.87 9.11 18.04
C TYR A 344 0.74 9.77 17.23
N LEU A 345 -0.43 9.94 17.81
CA LEU A 345 -1.58 10.61 17.19
C LEU A 345 -1.27 12.08 16.86
N ASP A 346 -0.42 12.74 17.65
CA ASP A 346 0.14 14.06 17.33
C ASP A 346 1.02 14.03 16.07
N THR A 347 1.88 13.02 15.91
CA THR A 347 2.74 12.90 14.71
C THR A 347 1.99 12.62 13.40
N ILE A 348 0.74 12.15 13.48
CA ILE A 348 -0.12 11.86 12.31
C ILE A 348 -1.29 12.84 12.20
N ASP A 349 -1.17 14.02 12.83
CA ASP A 349 -2.12 15.13 12.71
C ASP A 349 -3.54 14.79 13.17
N VAL A 350 -3.70 13.86 14.11
CA VAL A 350 -4.99 13.55 14.75
C VAL A 350 -5.16 14.36 16.05
N LEU A 351 -4.07 14.55 16.78
CA LEU A 351 -4.01 15.41 17.95
C LEU A 351 -2.98 16.51 17.73
N HIS A 352 -3.04 17.55 18.55
CA HIS A 352 -1.99 18.55 18.63
C HIS A 352 -1.60 18.77 20.09
N GLN A 353 -0.30 18.60 20.40
CA GLN A 353 0.24 18.90 21.72
C GLN A 353 0.38 20.43 21.91
N SER A 354 -0.64 21.04 22.54
CA SER A 354 -0.68 22.49 22.79
C SER A 354 0.34 22.95 23.84
N SER A 355 0.67 22.09 24.79
CA SER A 355 1.73 22.29 25.79
C SER A 355 2.21 20.91 26.28
N PRO A 356 3.38 20.81 26.97
CA PRO A 356 3.92 19.52 27.39
C PRO A 356 2.90 18.70 28.20
N GLY A 357 2.46 17.57 27.66
CA GLY A 357 1.46 16.70 28.29
C GLY A 357 0.00 17.15 28.14
N HIS A 358 -0.30 18.15 27.30
CA HIS A 358 -1.67 18.57 27.00
C HIS A 358 -1.97 18.46 25.50
N TYR A 359 -3.11 17.87 25.16
CA TYR A 359 -3.51 17.60 23.79
C TYR A 359 -4.86 18.23 23.45
N THR A 360 -4.98 18.65 22.19
CA THR A 360 -6.20 19.16 21.55
C THR A 360 -6.49 18.37 20.28
N LEU A 361 -7.74 18.39 19.80
CA LEU A 361 -8.11 17.76 18.53
C LEU A 361 -7.70 18.66 17.37
N THR A 362 -7.18 18.06 16.30
CA THR A 362 -7.03 18.71 14.99
C THR A 362 -8.33 18.57 14.18
N GLU A 363 -8.40 19.15 12.99
CA GLU A 363 -9.52 18.95 12.06
C GLU A 363 -9.75 17.46 11.74
N VAL A 364 -8.67 16.66 11.62
CA VAL A 364 -8.76 15.21 11.44
C VAL A 364 -9.22 14.53 12.73
N GLY A 365 -8.74 15.00 13.88
CA GLY A 365 -9.10 14.50 15.20
C GLY A 365 -10.57 14.65 15.55
N GLU A 366 -11.25 15.67 15.04
CA GLU A 366 -12.68 15.91 15.29
C GLU A 366 -13.57 14.70 14.94
N PHE A 367 -13.17 13.84 13.99
CA PHE A 367 -13.91 12.62 13.68
C PHE A 367 -13.95 11.61 14.84
N LEU A 368 -13.05 11.71 15.83
CA LEU A 368 -13.09 10.92 17.07
C LEU A 368 -14.20 11.36 18.03
N THR A 369 -14.95 12.42 17.73
CA THR A 369 -16.14 12.84 18.48
C THR A 369 -17.45 12.42 17.81
N THR A 370 -17.37 11.86 16.59
CA THR A 370 -18.54 11.52 15.79
C THR A 370 -18.95 10.08 16.04
N GLU A 371 -20.16 9.88 16.54
CA GLU A 371 -20.73 8.57 16.91
C GLU A 371 -20.55 7.46 15.86
N ILE A 372 -20.74 7.76 14.57
CA ILE A 372 -20.61 6.75 13.50
C ILE A 372 -19.18 6.20 13.39
N TRP A 373 -18.18 7.06 13.63
CA TRP A 373 -16.78 6.68 13.55
C TRP A 373 -16.34 6.04 14.85
N THR A 374 -16.77 6.57 16.00
CA THR A 374 -16.43 5.97 17.29
C THR A 374 -17.03 4.57 17.45
N ASP A 375 -18.27 4.30 17.02
CA ASP A 375 -18.85 2.94 17.02
C ASP A 375 -18.10 1.96 16.10
N ALA A 376 -17.60 2.44 14.96
CA ALA A 376 -16.83 1.63 14.02
C ALA A 376 -15.38 1.39 14.46
N LEU A 377 -14.81 2.30 15.25
CA LEU A 377 -13.45 2.22 15.76
C LEU A 377 -13.39 1.49 17.11
N ASP A 378 -14.39 1.67 17.98
CA ASP A 378 -14.43 1.04 19.30
C ASP A 378 -14.59 -0.49 19.16
N PRO A 379 -13.65 -1.32 19.65
CA PRO A 379 -13.78 -2.78 19.61
C PRO A 379 -15.02 -3.32 20.37
N HIS A 380 -15.64 -2.51 21.23
CA HIS A 380 -16.89 -2.82 21.93
C HIS A 380 -18.14 -2.23 21.25
N GLY A 381 -17.97 -1.33 20.29
CA GLY A 381 -19.03 -0.78 19.45
C GLY A 381 -19.69 -1.83 18.57
N THR A 382 -20.87 -1.53 18.05
CA THR A 382 -21.65 -2.44 17.22
C THR A 382 -20.87 -2.83 15.96
N VAL A 383 -20.38 -1.85 15.21
CA VAL A 383 -19.60 -2.08 13.99
C VAL A 383 -18.17 -2.56 14.30
N GLY A 384 -17.56 -2.07 15.37
CA GLY A 384 -16.23 -2.52 15.79
C GLY A 384 -16.20 -3.99 16.20
N ARG A 385 -17.20 -4.47 16.95
CA ARG A 385 -17.34 -5.90 17.29
C ARG A 385 -17.44 -6.76 16.05
N GLN A 386 -18.19 -6.37 15.02
CA GLN A 386 -18.23 -7.10 13.74
C GLN A 386 -16.85 -7.21 13.08
N SER A 387 -16.11 -6.10 13.10
CA SER A 387 -14.80 -5.96 12.45
C SER A 387 -13.74 -6.88 13.05
N LEU A 388 -13.91 -7.38 14.28
CA LEU A 388 -13.03 -8.38 14.88
C LEU A 388 -12.89 -9.65 14.02
N GLY A 389 -13.92 -9.99 13.23
CA GLY A 389 -13.87 -11.12 12.30
C GLY A 389 -12.81 -10.97 11.20
N LEU A 390 -12.33 -9.76 10.90
CA LEU A 390 -11.29 -9.52 9.89
C LEU A 390 -9.94 -10.12 10.33
N TYR A 391 -9.65 -10.17 11.63
CA TYR A 391 -8.42 -10.78 12.14
C TYR A 391 -8.34 -12.29 11.87
N GLY A 392 -9.49 -12.94 11.62
CA GLY A 392 -9.58 -14.37 11.30
C GLY A 392 -9.52 -14.68 9.81
N LEU A 393 -9.33 -13.68 8.94
CA LEU A 393 -9.40 -13.84 7.49
C LEU A 393 -8.37 -14.84 6.97
N GLY A 394 -7.14 -14.83 7.50
CA GLY A 394 -6.10 -15.77 7.10
C GLY A 394 -6.49 -17.22 7.33
N GLU A 395 -7.15 -17.53 8.45
CA GLU A 395 -7.64 -18.87 8.74
C GLU A 395 -8.84 -19.24 7.89
N SER A 396 -9.77 -18.31 7.68
CA SER A 396 -10.93 -18.48 6.82
C SER A 396 -10.53 -18.80 5.36
N VAL A 397 -9.51 -18.11 4.83
CA VAL A 397 -8.98 -18.37 3.47
C VAL A 397 -8.32 -19.75 3.38
N ARG A 398 -7.62 -20.20 4.43
CA ARG A 398 -6.96 -21.52 4.44
C ARG A 398 -7.95 -22.67 4.56
N THR A 399 -9.00 -22.50 5.36
CA THR A 399 -9.89 -23.61 5.77
C THR A 399 -11.27 -23.57 5.10
N GLY A 400 -11.67 -22.43 4.53
CA GLY A 400 -13.05 -22.17 4.12
C GLY A 400 -14.03 -21.94 5.29
N GLY A 401 -13.54 -21.95 6.54
CA GLY A 401 -14.34 -21.75 7.75
C GLY A 401 -14.71 -20.29 8.02
N ALA A 402 -15.63 -20.06 8.96
CA ALA A 402 -16.05 -18.72 9.36
C ALA A 402 -14.96 -18.00 10.18
N SER A 403 -14.63 -16.76 9.83
CA SER A 403 -13.51 -16.02 10.43
C SER A 403 -13.75 -15.57 11.87
N TYR A 404 -15.00 -15.23 12.23
CA TYR A 404 -15.33 -14.62 13.52
C TYR A 404 -15.04 -15.54 14.72
N ALA A 405 -15.33 -16.84 14.57
CA ALA A 405 -15.13 -17.83 15.62
C ALA A 405 -13.65 -18.10 15.90
N ALA A 406 -12.81 -18.03 14.87
CA ALA A 406 -11.36 -18.21 15.02
C ALA A 406 -10.70 -17.11 15.86
N VAL A 407 -11.33 -15.93 15.96
CA VAL A 407 -10.80 -14.78 16.72
C VAL A 407 -11.45 -14.67 18.09
N THR A 408 -12.78 -14.79 18.15
CA THR A 408 -13.55 -14.46 19.36
C THR A 408 -13.93 -15.68 20.20
N GLY A 409 -13.67 -16.90 19.70
CA GLY A 409 -14.12 -18.15 20.29
C GLY A 409 -15.63 -18.42 20.16
N HIS A 410 -16.39 -17.51 19.54
CA HIS A 410 -17.84 -17.59 19.40
C HIS A 410 -18.24 -17.42 17.94
N ASP A 411 -19.31 -18.07 17.50
CA ASP A 411 -19.83 -17.82 16.15
C ASP A 411 -20.48 -16.44 16.04
N PHE A 412 -20.56 -15.92 14.81
CA PHE A 412 -21.21 -14.62 14.58
C PHE A 412 -22.70 -14.66 14.97
N ALA A 413 -23.33 -15.84 14.93
CA ALA A 413 -24.70 -16.00 15.38
C ALA A 413 -24.85 -15.79 16.90
N ALA A 414 -23.84 -16.12 17.71
CA ALA A 414 -23.80 -15.83 19.14
C ALA A 414 -23.73 -14.33 19.40
N LEU A 415 -22.94 -13.59 18.61
CA LEU A 415 -22.94 -12.13 18.65
C LEU A 415 -24.34 -11.56 18.37
N ARG A 416 -25.03 -12.09 17.34
CA ARG A 416 -26.43 -11.71 17.01
C ARG A 416 -27.48 -12.10 18.07
N ARG A 417 -27.11 -12.89 19.08
CA ARG A 417 -27.98 -13.22 20.22
C ARG A 417 -27.73 -12.33 21.43
N ASP A 418 -26.65 -11.56 21.44
CA ASP A 418 -26.40 -10.52 22.43
C ASP A 418 -27.38 -9.37 22.19
N GLN A 419 -28.23 -9.09 23.19
CA GLN A 419 -29.29 -8.10 23.05
C GLN A 419 -28.75 -6.69 22.84
N ALA A 420 -27.67 -6.31 23.53
CA ALA A 420 -27.10 -4.96 23.42
C ALA A 420 -26.53 -4.74 22.02
N TYR A 421 -25.87 -5.75 21.47
CA TYR A 421 -25.40 -5.71 20.09
C TYR A 421 -26.56 -5.69 19.09
N GLU A 422 -27.60 -6.50 19.31
CA GLU A 422 -28.74 -6.58 18.39
C GLU A 422 -29.50 -5.25 18.33
N ASP A 423 -29.70 -4.61 19.47
CA ASP A 423 -30.37 -3.31 19.55
C ASP A 423 -29.58 -2.24 18.79
N GLY A 424 -28.27 -2.11 19.04
CA GLY A 424 -27.40 -1.16 18.32
C GLY A 424 -27.31 -1.45 16.82
N PHE A 425 -27.30 -2.73 16.43
CA PHE A 425 -27.34 -3.12 15.02
C PHE A 425 -28.65 -2.71 14.35
N LEU A 426 -29.78 -2.95 14.99
CA LEU A 426 -31.10 -2.59 14.46
C LEU A 426 -31.27 -1.07 14.40
N GLU A 427 -30.73 -0.33 15.35
CA GLU A 427 -30.71 1.14 15.33
C GLU A 427 -29.88 1.68 14.17
N THR A 428 -28.67 1.16 13.98
CA THR A 428 -27.80 1.50 12.84
C THR A 428 -28.48 1.17 11.51
N ALA A 429 -29.09 -0.01 11.42
CA ALA A 429 -29.86 -0.41 10.25
C ALA A 429 -31.04 0.53 10.01
N ALA A 430 -31.81 0.89 11.04
CA ALA A 430 -32.94 1.81 10.94
C ALA A 430 -32.51 3.18 10.41
N ARG A 431 -31.42 3.75 10.95
CA ARG A 431 -30.83 5.02 10.46
C ARG A 431 -30.44 4.94 8.99
N ALA A 432 -29.85 3.82 8.56
CA ALA A 432 -29.44 3.63 7.17
C ALA A 432 -30.63 3.60 6.20
N VAL A 433 -31.79 3.07 6.61
CA VAL A 433 -32.96 3.00 5.72
C VAL A 433 -33.77 4.29 5.64
N THR A 434 -33.57 5.25 6.55
CA THR A 434 -34.29 6.53 6.54
C THR A 434 -34.13 7.26 5.20
N TRP A 435 -32.95 7.21 4.57
CA TRP A 435 -32.67 7.82 3.26
C TRP A 435 -33.48 7.23 2.11
N LEU A 436 -33.94 5.98 2.26
CA LEU A 436 -34.75 5.27 1.28
C LEU A 436 -36.24 5.29 1.63
N ALA A 437 -36.58 5.49 2.90
CA ALA A 437 -37.92 5.24 3.40
C ALA A 437 -38.99 6.13 2.76
N GLU A 438 -38.74 7.44 2.67
CA GLU A 438 -39.68 8.38 2.04
C GLU A 438 -39.81 8.19 0.51
N PRO A 439 -38.71 8.10 -0.28
CA PRO A 439 -38.82 7.81 -1.71
C PRO A 439 -39.54 6.49 -2.00
N LEU A 440 -39.28 5.45 -1.18
CA LEU A 440 -39.93 4.16 -1.34
C LEU A 440 -41.42 4.24 -1.01
N ALA A 441 -41.81 4.97 0.04
CA ALA A 441 -43.19 5.21 0.39
C ALA A 441 -43.97 5.94 -0.72
N LYS A 442 -43.31 6.81 -1.48
CA LYS A 442 -43.91 7.53 -2.64
C LYS A 442 -43.79 6.78 -3.97
N ALA A 443 -43.19 5.59 -3.99
CA ALA A 443 -43.00 4.85 -5.22
C ALA A 443 -44.34 4.43 -5.84
N THR A 444 -44.53 4.68 -7.13
CA THR A 444 -45.72 4.27 -7.89
C THR A 444 -45.94 2.75 -7.89
N ALA A 445 -44.88 1.97 -7.63
CA ALA A 445 -44.96 0.52 -7.44
C ALA A 445 -45.83 0.11 -6.23
N LEU A 446 -46.12 1.02 -5.30
CA LEU A 446 -47.01 0.79 -4.16
C LEU A 446 -48.46 1.19 -4.42
N THR A 447 -48.78 1.80 -5.57
CA THR A 447 -50.15 2.19 -5.91
C THR A 447 -51.04 0.95 -6.08
N GLY A 448 -52.17 0.92 -5.37
CA GLY A 448 -53.12 -0.20 -5.39
C GLY A 448 -52.67 -1.43 -4.61
N VAL A 449 -51.56 -1.36 -3.86
CA VAL A 449 -51.12 -2.44 -2.98
C VAL A 449 -51.89 -2.39 -1.67
N GLU A 450 -52.72 -3.40 -1.41
CA GLU A 450 -53.47 -3.53 -0.15
C GLU A 450 -52.64 -4.14 0.99
N HIS A 451 -51.68 -4.99 0.64
CA HIS A 451 -50.87 -5.76 1.60
C HIS A 451 -49.39 -5.74 1.22
N LEU A 452 -48.54 -5.19 2.10
CA LEU A 452 -47.09 -5.10 1.90
C LEU A 452 -46.34 -5.88 2.98
N VAL A 453 -45.41 -6.76 2.56
CA VAL A 453 -44.50 -7.46 3.47
C VAL A 453 -43.10 -6.87 3.31
N ILE A 454 -42.54 -6.35 4.40
CA ILE A 454 -41.21 -5.72 4.38
C ILE A 454 -40.21 -6.67 5.02
N HIS A 455 -39.29 -7.22 4.22
CA HIS A 455 -38.23 -8.10 4.69
C HIS A 455 -36.88 -7.38 4.65
N SER A 456 -36.54 -6.68 5.73
CA SER A 456 -35.34 -5.84 5.84
C SER A 456 -34.88 -5.70 7.29
N VAL A 457 -33.56 -5.51 7.49
CA VAL A 457 -32.95 -5.20 8.81
C VAL A 457 -33.51 -3.93 9.46
N GLY A 458 -34.09 -3.00 8.68
CA GLY A 458 -34.80 -1.82 9.20
C GLY A 458 -36.28 -1.81 8.81
N ALA A 459 -36.93 -2.97 8.76
CA ALA A 459 -38.33 -3.11 8.37
C ALA A 459 -39.29 -2.23 9.20
N GLY A 460 -39.00 -1.99 10.48
CA GLY A 460 -39.79 -1.11 11.34
C GLY A 460 -39.76 0.36 10.89
N ALA A 461 -38.57 0.88 10.57
CA ALA A 461 -38.40 2.26 10.09
C ALA A 461 -39.10 2.46 8.74
N LEU A 462 -38.93 1.52 7.80
CA LEU A 462 -39.64 1.53 6.53
C LEU A 462 -41.16 1.43 6.70
N ALA A 463 -41.63 0.52 7.57
CA ALA A 463 -43.06 0.36 7.82
C ALA A 463 -43.68 1.66 8.34
N ARG A 464 -43.00 2.37 9.22
CA ARG A 464 -43.48 3.65 9.77
C ARG A 464 -43.75 4.68 8.66
N GLU A 465 -42.78 4.89 7.78
CA GLU A 465 -42.93 5.89 6.69
C GLU A 465 -43.98 5.46 5.66
N ILE A 466 -44.05 4.17 5.33
CA ILE A 466 -45.03 3.66 4.35
C ILE A 466 -46.45 3.69 4.91
N VAL A 467 -46.65 3.36 6.20
CA VAL A 467 -47.97 3.51 6.86
C VAL A 467 -48.40 4.98 6.87
N ALA A 468 -47.46 5.91 7.13
CA ALA A 468 -47.77 7.33 7.12
C ALA A 468 -48.24 7.82 5.74
N ALA A 469 -47.64 7.32 4.65
CA ALA A 469 -48.04 7.64 3.28
C ALA A 469 -49.29 6.88 2.80
N HIS A 470 -49.51 5.66 3.29
CA HIS A 470 -50.62 4.78 2.88
C HIS A 470 -51.36 4.20 4.10
N PRO A 471 -52.21 4.98 4.79
CA PRO A 471 -52.83 4.58 6.05
C PRO A 471 -53.74 3.35 5.96
N HIS A 472 -54.20 3.03 4.75
CA HIS A 472 -55.09 1.91 4.45
C HIS A 472 -54.33 0.61 4.09
N MET A 473 -53.02 0.70 3.86
CA MET A 473 -52.19 -0.44 3.47
C MET A 473 -51.83 -1.30 4.68
N ARG A 474 -52.08 -2.60 4.60
CA ARG A 474 -51.70 -3.54 5.66
C ARG A 474 -50.23 -3.92 5.52
N ILE A 475 -49.40 -3.46 6.46
CA ILE A 475 -47.97 -3.75 6.45
C ILE A 475 -47.62 -4.86 7.44
N THR A 476 -46.82 -5.83 6.97
CA THR A 476 -46.22 -6.87 7.80
C THR A 476 -44.69 -6.69 7.81
N PRO A 477 -44.11 -6.05 8.84
CA PRO A 477 -42.67 -6.01 9.00
C PRO A 477 -42.16 -7.39 9.40
N CYS A 478 -41.21 -7.91 8.63
CA CYS A 478 -40.53 -9.17 8.89
C CYS A 478 -39.03 -8.87 9.04
N PRO A 479 -38.56 -8.54 10.26
CA PRO A 479 -37.13 -8.38 10.48
C PRO A 479 -36.44 -9.73 10.18
N PRO A 480 -35.23 -9.71 9.58
CA PRO A 480 -34.51 -10.93 9.27
C PRO A 480 -34.26 -11.71 10.56
N CYS A 481 -34.65 -12.98 10.55
CA CYS A 481 -34.42 -13.87 11.69
C CYS A 481 -32.90 -14.00 11.92
N PRO A 482 -32.40 -13.97 13.18
CA PRO A 482 -31.01 -14.32 13.43
C PRO A 482 -30.73 -15.71 12.84
N PRO A 483 -29.56 -15.91 12.19
CA PRO A 483 -29.26 -17.17 11.52
C PRO A 483 -29.34 -18.31 12.54
N ARG A 484 -30.26 -19.26 12.29
CA ARG A 484 -30.29 -20.51 13.05
C ARG A 484 -29.10 -21.37 12.61
N PRO A 485 -28.51 -22.17 13.54
CA PRO A 485 -27.48 -23.13 13.17
C PRO A 485 -28.00 -24.04 12.03
N THR A 486 -27.14 -24.24 11.04
CA THR A 486 -27.43 -25.01 9.81
C THR A 486 -27.94 -26.40 10.16
N GLY A 487 -29.20 -26.69 9.81
CA GLY A 487 -29.82 -28.01 10.02
C GLY A 487 -31.35 -28.03 10.05
N CYS A 488 -32.02 -26.91 10.29
CA CYS A 488 -33.50 -26.85 10.26
C CYS A 488 -34.02 -26.36 8.91
N ALA A 489 -34.61 -27.27 8.13
CA ALA A 489 -35.40 -26.93 6.96
C ALA A 489 -36.56 -25.99 7.32
N ALA A 490 -36.93 -25.14 6.36
CA ALA A 490 -37.86 -24.03 6.48
C ALA A 490 -39.18 -24.40 7.17
N THR A 491 -39.39 -23.91 8.39
CA THR A 491 -40.70 -23.58 8.95
C THR A 491 -40.52 -22.45 9.95
N CYS A 492 -41.06 -21.28 9.61
CA CYS A 492 -41.19 -20.16 10.54
C CYS A 492 -42.27 -20.56 11.57
N PRO A 493 -41.96 -20.73 12.86
CA PRO A 493 -43.00 -21.06 13.84
C PRO A 493 -43.89 -19.83 14.01
N SER A 494 -45.21 -20.05 13.97
CA SER A 494 -46.22 -19.05 14.27
C SER A 494 -46.01 -18.48 15.67
N ARG A 495 -45.34 -17.32 15.80
CA ARG A 495 -45.37 -16.48 16.99
C ARG A 495 -45.88 -15.09 16.62
N SER A 496 -46.82 -14.62 17.45
CA SER A 496 -47.56 -13.35 17.45
C SER A 496 -47.42 -12.48 16.19
N ARG A 497 -48.40 -12.58 15.29
CA ARG A 497 -48.67 -11.58 14.26
C ARG A 497 -49.03 -10.26 14.95
N THR A 498 -48.06 -9.36 15.11
CA THR A 498 -48.36 -7.98 15.47
C THR A 498 -48.79 -7.28 14.19
N THR A 499 -50.10 -7.24 13.95
CA THR A 499 -50.67 -6.41 12.89
C THR A 499 -50.84 -5.02 13.48
N ALA A 500 -50.00 -4.06 13.10
CA ALA A 500 -50.21 -2.67 13.50
C ALA A 500 -51.36 -2.11 12.65
N THR A 501 -52.46 -1.74 13.31
CA THR A 501 -53.51 -0.89 12.74
C THR A 501 -53.50 0.39 13.57
N ALA A 502 -53.30 1.54 12.92
CA ALA A 502 -53.29 2.81 13.62
C ALA A 502 -54.74 3.15 14.02
N HIS A 503 -55.02 3.14 15.33
CA HIS A 503 -56.19 3.82 15.88
C HIS A 503 -55.69 4.99 16.72
N GLY A 504 -56.03 6.20 16.27
CA GLY A 504 -55.78 7.41 17.02
C GLY A 504 -56.77 7.53 18.17
N SER A 505 -56.28 7.51 19.41
CA SER A 505 -56.98 8.17 20.52
C SER A 505 -56.01 8.47 21.66
N THR A 506 -56.10 9.71 22.12
CA THR A 506 -55.36 10.37 23.19
C THR A 506 -55.74 9.92 24.61
N SER A 507 -54.73 9.93 25.49
CA SER A 507 -54.76 10.19 26.96
C SER A 507 -54.66 8.99 27.96
N PRO A 508 -54.02 9.18 29.15
CA PRO A 508 -53.33 8.12 29.90
C PRO A 508 -53.99 7.75 31.25
N ASN A 509 -53.77 6.49 31.67
CA ASN A 509 -53.56 5.95 33.05
C ASN A 509 -54.17 4.56 33.22
N SER A 510 -53.34 3.57 33.57
CA SER A 510 -53.44 2.81 34.83
C SER A 510 -52.51 1.60 34.83
N ARG A 511 -51.94 1.32 36.01
CA ARG A 511 -51.01 0.23 36.31
C ARG A 511 -51.77 -1.10 36.48
N SER A 512 -51.16 -2.23 36.10
CA SER A 512 -51.09 -3.42 36.97
C SER A 512 -50.19 -4.53 36.42
N SER A 513 -49.52 -5.18 37.38
CA SER A 513 -48.57 -6.30 37.36
C SER A 513 -49.09 -7.65 36.87
N SER A 514 -48.19 -8.50 36.31
CA SER A 514 -47.86 -9.85 36.85
C SER A 514 -46.99 -10.69 35.89
N ARG A 515 -46.09 -11.48 36.48
CA ARG A 515 -45.24 -12.56 35.91
C ARG A 515 -45.98 -13.91 36.09
N PRO A 516 -45.71 -15.00 35.34
CA PRO A 516 -44.53 -15.85 35.62
C PRO A 516 -43.90 -16.63 34.42
N ARG A 517 -42.79 -17.31 34.75
CA ARG A 517 -41.79 -18.08 33.95
C ARG A 517 -42.27 -19.50 33.50
N PRO A 518 -41.51 -20.23 32.63
CA PRO A 518 -42.00 -21.25 31.69
C PRO A 518 -41.64 -22.70 32.07
N PRO A 519 -42.05 -23.72 31.27
CA PRO A 519 -41.41 -25.03 31.26
C PRO A 519 -40.62 -25.30 29.96
N THR A 520 -39.49 -25.98 30.13
CA THR A 520 -38.63 -26.60 29.11
C THR A 520 -39.26 -27.90 28.57
N PRO A 521 -38.85 -28.36 27.36
CA PRO A 521 -38.60 -29.79 27.22
C PRO A 521 -37.35 -30.17 26.41
N SER A 522 -36.89 -31.36 26.74
CA SER A 522 -35.75 -32.15 26.27
C SER A 522 -35.94 -32.73 24.86
N CYS A 523 -34.83 -32.92 24.14
CA CYS A 523 -34.75 -33.65 22.87
C CYS A 523 -34.39 -35.11 23.10
N SER A 524 -35.01 -36.01 22.34
CA SER A 524 -34.46 -37.33 22.00
C SER A 524 -34.63 -37.59 20.50
N SER A 525 -33.62 -38.23 19.93
CA SER A 525 -33.31 -38.33 18.51
C SER A 525 -33.32 -39.79 18.06
N THR A 526 -33.93 -40.10 16.89
CA THR A 526 -33.50 -41.22 16.04
C THR A 526 -33.97 -41.04 14.58
N PRO A 527 -33.20 -41.53 13.57
CA PRO A 527 -33.39 -41.18 12.15
C PRO A 527 -33.89 -42.36 11.29
N SER A 528 -34.56 -42.11 10.14
CA SER A 528 -34.28 -42.72 8.81
C SER A 528 -35.40 -42.58 7.74
N ALA A 529 -34.97 -42.11 6.54
CA ALA A 529 -35.38 -42.46 5.15
C ALA A 529 -36.80 -42.08 4.59
N PRO A 530 -37.04 -42.14 3.24
CA PRO A 530 -36.59 -41.18 2.23
C PRO A 530 -37.72 -40.56 1.34
N CYS A 531 -37.33 -39.54 0.58
CA CYS A 531 -38.02 -38.79 -0.49
C CYS A 531 -39.28 -39.38 -1.18
N ARG A 532 -40.33 -38.55 -1.24
CA ARG A 532 -41.26 -38.44 -2.39
C ARG A 532 -41.50 -36.96 -2.72
N MET A 533 -41.19 -36.54 -3.95
CA MET A 533 -41.66 -35.26 -4.51
C MET A 533 -43.13 -35.36 -4.92
N PRO A 534 -43.86 -34.24 -4.85
CA PRO A 534 -44.67 -33.87 -6.00
C PRO A 534 -44.53 -32.38 -6.40
N THR A 535 -44.34 -32.21 -7.72
CA THR A 535 -44.88 -31.18 -8.62
C THR A 535 -44.82 -29.69 -8.27
N ARG A 536 -44.08 -28.97 -9.14
CA ARG A 536 -43.97 -27.52 -9.28
C ARG A 536 -45.31 -26.77 -9.21
N ARG A 537 -45.36 -25.72 -8.39
CA ARG A 537 -45.97 -24.42 -8.75
C ARG A 537 -44.92 -23.33 -8.57
N MET A 538 -44.63 -22.60 -9.65
CA MET A 538 -43.70 -21.46 -9.66
C MET A 538 -44.18 -20.38 -8.67
N ARG A 539 -43.29 -19.97 -7.77
CA ARG A 539 -43.33 -18.67 -7.10
C ARG A 539 -42.07 -17.91 -7.49
N CYS A 540 -42.25 -16.73 -8.08
CA CYS A 540 -41.16 -15.78 -8.31
C CYS A 540 -40.62 -15.33 -6.94
N VAL A 541 -39.34 -15.63 -6.67
CA VAL A 541 -38.59 -15.08 -5.55
C VAL A 541 -37.56 -14.12 -6.14
N ALA A 542 -37.82 -12.82 -6.03
CA ALA A 542 -36.80 -11.82 -6.29
C ALA A 542 -35.83 -11.79 -5.09
N ARG A 543 -34.65 -12.38 -5.25
CA ARG A 543 -33.53 -12.24 -4.31
C ARG A 543 -32.72 -10.99 -4.70
N ALA A 544 -32.89 -9.90 -3.96
CA ALA A 544 -31.90 -8.82 -3.97
C ALA A 544 -30.78 -9.17 -2.99
N ARG A 545 -29.62 -9.59 -3.51
CA ARG A 545 -28.37 -9.64 -2.73
C ARG A 545 -27.75 -8.25 -2.76
N GLY A 546 -27.92 -7.47 -1.70
CA GLY A 546 -27.22 -6.20 -1.50
C GLY A 546 -26.01 -6.40 -0.61
N CYS A 547 -24.82 -6.57 -1.21
CA CYS A 547 -23.57 -6.20 -0.56
C CYS A 547 -23.26 -4.77 -1.00
N CYS A 548 -23.54 -3.78 -0.17
CA CYS A 548 -23.02 -2.42 -0.37
C CYS A 548 -21.70 -2.31 0.38
N TRP A 549 -20.59 -2.42 -0.36
CA TRP A 549 -19.30 -1.88 0.07
C TRP A 549 -19.28 -0.39 -0.27
N TRP A 550 -19.03 0.44 0.73
CA TRP A 550 -18.92 1.89 0.57
C TRP A 550 -17.63 2.24 -0.18
N ARG A 551 -17.77 2.85 -1.36
CA ARG A 551 -16.72 3.62 -2.04
C ARG A 551 -17.16 5.08 -2.00
N THR A 552 -16.39 5.94 -1.34
CA THR A 552 -16.49 7.39 -1.52
C THR A 552 -15.99 7.77 -2.92
N PRO A 553 -16.65 8.70 -3.63
CA PRO A 553 -16.16 9.20 -4.90
C PRO A 553 -15.00 10.17 -4.65
N SER A 554 -13.86 9.90 -5.27
CA SER A 554 -12.76 10.86 -5.34
C SER A 554 -13.22 12.10 -6.11
N THR A 555 -13.01 13.26 -5.51
CA THR A 555 -13.18 14.56 -6.15
C THR A 555 -12.20 14.71 -7.31
N SER A 556 -12.63 14.37 -8.52
CA SER A 556 -11.99 14.85 -9.74
C SER A 556 -12.67 16.14 -10.19
N ARG A 557 -11.97 17.27 -10.05
CA ARG A 557 -12.35 18.52 -10.71
C ARG A 557 -12.19 18.31 -12.22
N ARG A 558 -13.31 18.11 -12.93
CA ARG A 558 -13.35 18.34 -14.38
C ARG A 558 -13.74 19.78 -14.62
N SER A 559 -12.79 20.56 -15.13
CA SER A 559 -13.03 21.85 -15.75
C SER A 559 -13.98 21.69 -16.94
N THR A 560 -15.08 22.44 -16.91
CA THR A 560 -15.99 22.60 -18.04
C THR A 560 -15.42 23.62 -19.01
N SER A 561 -14.88 23.16 -20.15
CA SER A 561 -14.67 24.03 -21.31
C SER A 561 -15.90 23.96 -22.22
N THR A 562 -16.48 25.14 -22.44
CA THR A 562 -17.71 25.40 -23.18
C THR A 562 -17.35 25.84 -24.59
N THR A 563 -17.80 25.15 -25.63
CA THR A 563 -18.10 25.70 -26.99
C THR A 563 -18.79 24.63 -27.86
N PRO A 564 -19.60 25.01 -28.88
CA PRO A 564 -20.86 24.33 -29.19
C PRO A 564 -20.77 23.40 -30.42
N ARG A 565 -21.68 22.41 -30.45
CA ARG A 565 -21.94 21.57 -31.63
C ARG A 565 -22.79 22.32 -32.67
N PRO A 566 -22.54 22.13 -33.99
CA PRO A 566 -23.46 22.55 -35.02
C PRO A 566 -24.60 21.54 -35.19
N THR A 567 -25.73 22.10 -35.59
CA THR A 567 -26.96 21.45 -36.07
C THR A 567 -26.73 20.51 -37.24
N CYS A 568 -27.48 19.40 -37.29
CA CYS A 568 -28.07 18.93 -38.54
C CYS A 568 -29.29 18.04 -38.28
N SER A 569 -30.36 18.41 -38.97
CA SER A 569 -31.68 17.79 -39.09
C SER A 569 -31.68 16.60 -40.05
N HIS A 570 -32.37 15.53 -39.69
CA HIS A 570 -33.56 15.03 -40.40
C HIS A 570 -34.28 13.96 -39.58
#